data_AF-A0AAN0M3M1-F1
#
_entry.id   AF-A0AAN0M3M1-F1
#
_cell.length_a   1.000
_cell.length_b   1.000
_cell.length_c   1.000
_cell.angle_alpha   90.00
_cell.angle_beta   90.00
_cell.angle_gamma   90.00
#
_symmetry.space_group_name_H-M   'P 1'
#
loop_
_entity.id
_entity.type
_entity.pdbx_description
1 polymer ?
#
loop_
_entity_poly.entity_id
_entity_poly.type
_entity_poly.pdbx_seq_one_letter_code
_entity_poly.pdbx_strand_id
1 'polypeptide(L)'
;MGKYFGTDGIRGNANEKLDVAIAMKVGAYLGHLHKGKNIVVGQDTRLSSTMFASAIATGATSTGAHVYMLGVCATPALAYTVSKGDFEGGVMISASHNPFNDNGLKVFASNGMKIPNELELEIESYIDGEIAIDVATGAEIGQVIEYHEGLEKYLSYAEGLIDARFDGLNIVLDLANGSATSSAERAFKELGANVTVMHGNP
;
A
#
# COMPACT_ATOMS: atom_id res chain seq x y z
N MET A 1 6.53 -5.42 -21.53
CA MET A 1 5.44 -5.32 -20.54
C MET A 1 5.22 -6.72 -20.02
N GLY A 2 5.18 -6.90 -18.70
CA GLY A 2 5.06 -8.21 -18.07
C GLY A 2 3.71 -8.88 -18.33
N LYS A 3 3.59 -10.15 -17.97
CA LYS A 3 2.34 -10.92 -18.08
C LYS A 3 1.28 -10.44 -17.08
N TYR A 4 1.71 -10.04 -15.89
CA TYR A 4 0.88 -9.59 -14.77
C TYR A 4 1.07 -8.09 -14.47
N PHE A 5 2.32 -7.63 -14.42
CA PHE A 5 2.66 -6.23 -14.18
C PHE A 5 2.35 -5.37 -15.42
N GLY A 6 1.41 -4.44 -15.24
CA GLY A 6 1.13 -3.38 -16.19
C GLY A 6 1.96 -2.13 -15.91
N THR A 7 1.50 -0.97 -16.40
CA THR A 7 2.18 0.32 -16.19
C THR A 7 2.25 0.77 -14.73
N ASP A 8 1.37 0.24 -13.88
CA ASP A 8 1.22 0.66 -12.48
C ASP A 8 0.80 -0.50 -11.58
N GLY A 9 1.64 -1.55 -11.59
CA GLY A 9 1.46 -2.77 -10.80
C GLY A 9 0.58 -3.82 -11.48
N ILE A 10 0.21 -4.85 -10.71
CA ILE A 10 -0.72 -5.90 -11.14
C ILE A 10 -2.14 -5.37 -10.93
N ARG A 11 -3.00 -5.41 -11.95
CA ARG A 11 -4.38 -4.91 -11.87
C ARG A 11 -5.38 -5.86 -12.53
N GLY A 12 -6.60 -5.85 -11.99
CA GLY A 12 -7.77 -6.45 -12.62
C GLY A 12 -8.95 -6.52 -11.67
N ASN A 13 -10.08 -7.01 -12.17
CA ASN A 13 -11.24 -7.36 -11.35
C ASN A 13 -10.80 -8.28 -10.20
N ALA A 14 -11.18 -7.89 -8.99
CA ALA A 14 -10.88 -8.63 -7.78
C ALA A 14 -11.59 -9.99 -7.78
N ASN A 15 -10.87 -11.06 -7.41
CA ASN A 15 -11.32 -12.46 -7.46
C ASN A 15 -11.66 -12.98 -8.86
N GLU A 16 -11.26 -12.26 -9.91
CA GLU A 16 -11.28 -12.77 -11.28
C GLU A 16 -9.85 -12.79 -11.81
N LYS A 17 -9.40 -11.68 -12.42
CA LYS A 17 -8.05 -11.57 -12.98
C LYS A 17 -6.98 -11.37 -11.89
N LEU A 18 -7.30 -10.63 -10.85
CA LEU A 18 -6.47 -10.48 -9.66
C LEU A 18 -7.13 -11.26 -8.52
N ASP A 19 -6.62 -12.44 -8.22
CA ASP A 19 -7.13 -13.29 -7.14
C ASP A 19 -6.23 -13.27 -5.90
N VAL A 20 -6.74 -13.86 -4.82
CA VAL A 20 -6.04 -13.94 -3.53
C VAL A 20 -4.74 -14.74 -3.62
N ALA A 21 -4.66 -15.72 -4.52
CA ALA A 21 -3.47 -16.57 -4.68
C ALA A 21 -2.31 -15.76 -5.29
N ILE A 22 -2.60 -14.92 -6.29
CA ILE A 22 -1.62 -13.97 -6.85
C ILE A 22 -1.10 -13.05 -5.75
N ALA A 23 -1.99 -12.42 -4.98
CA ALA A 23 -1.58 -11.51 -3.90
C ALA A 23 -0.73 -12.22 -2.84
N MET A 24 -1.10 -13.44 -2.44
CA MET A 24 -0.31 -14.22 -1.50
C MET A 24 1.08 -14.57 -2.05
N LYS A 25 1.20 -14.92 -3.34
CA LYS A 25 2.49 -15.18 -3.98
C LYS A 25 3.36 -13.93 -4.07
N VAL A 26 2.79 -12.77 -4.42
CA VAL A 26 3.51 -11.48 -4.38
C VAL A 26 4.05 -11.23 -2.97
N GLY A 27 3.22 -11.40 -1.94
CA GLY A 27 3.65 -11.27 -0.56
C GLY A 27 4.80 -12.22 -0.22
N ALA A 28 4.66 -13.51 -0.55
CA ALA A 28 5.67 -14.51 -0.26
C ALA A 28 7.01 -14.22 -0.93
N TYR A 29 7.01 -13.77 -2.19
CA TYR A 29 8.24 -13.37 -2.86
C TYR A 29 8.92 -12.19 -2.17
N LEU A 30 8.15 -11.15 -1.81
CA LEU A 30 8.69 -10.00 -1.07
C LEU A 30 9.23 -10.40 0.31
N GLY A 31 8.55 -11.31 1.00
CA GLY A 31 9.02 -11.81 2.28
C GLY A 31 10.31 -12.62 2.18
N HIS A 32 10.50 -13.37 1.09
CA HIS A 32 11.73 -14.08 0.80
C HIS A 32 12.87 -13.10 0.50
N LEU A 33 12.63 -12.12 -0.36
CA LEU A 33 13.59 -11.08 -0.72
C LEU A 33 14.04 -10.26 0.51
N HIS A 34 13.12 -10.00 1.43
CA HIS A 34 13.32 -9.14 2.60
C HIS A 34 13.24 -9.92 3.92
N LYS A 35 13.77 -11.16 3.94
CA LYS A 35 13.75 -12.01 5.14
C LYS A 35 14.37 -11.31 6.35
N GLY A 36 13.64 -11.30 7.47
CA GLY A 36 14.04 -10.63 8.71
C GLY A 36 14.02 -9.10 8.65
N LYS A 37 13.44 -8.51 7.61
CA LYS A 37 13.29 -7.06 7.41
C LYS A 37 11.82 -6.66 7.43
N ASN A 38 11.58 -5.36 7.44
CA ASN A 38 10.23 -4.81 7.47
C ASN A 38 9.78 -4.42 6.06
N ILE A 39 8.53 -4.72 5.75
CA ILE A 39 7.80 -4.14 4.62
C ILE A 39 6.50 -3.51 5.15
N VAL A 40 5.97 -2.54 4.40
CA VAL A 40 4.72 -1.86 4.77
C VAL A 40 3.62 -2.11 3.73
N VAL A 41 2.40 -2.35 4.20
CA VAL A 41 1.22 -2.55 3.36
C VAL A 41 0.19 -1.47 3.68
N GLY A 42 -0.27 -0.77 2.65
CA GLY A 42 -1.32 0.23 2.73
C GLY A 42 -2.39 -0.04 1.69
N GLN A 43 -3.59 0.50 1.91
CA GLN A 43 -4.72 0.20 1.06
C GLN A 43 -5.64 1.40 0.83
N ASP A 44 -6.45 1.33 -0.23
CA ASP A 44 -7.62 2.18 -0.36
C ASP A 44 -8.87 1.55 0.29
N THR A 45 -10.02 2.13 0.02
CA THR A 45 -11.31 1.84 0.65
C THR A 45 -12.12 0.75 -0.04
N ARG A 46 -11.60 0.12 -1.10
CA ARG A 46 -12.36 -0.92 -1.82
C ARG A 46 -12.64 -2.10 -0.90
N LEU A 47 -13.82 -2.71 -1.05
CA LEU A 47 -14.21 -3.91 -0.29
C LEU A 47 -13.16 -5.03 -0.38
N SER A 48 -12.57 -5.21 -1.56
CA SER A 48 -11.56 -6.25 -1.81
C SER A 48 -10.17 -5.91 -1.25
N SER A 49 -9.93 -4.68 -0.79
CA SER A 49 -8.59 -4.25 -0.39
C SER A 49 -8.08 -4.97 0.86
N THR A 50 -8.91 -5.12 1.90
CA THR A 50 -8.51 -5.83 3.13
C THR A 50 -8.20 -7.31 2.85
N MET A 51 -8.92 -7.93 1.92
CA MET A 51 -8.65 -9.31 1.48
C MET A 51 -7.26 -9.42 0.86
N PHE A 52 -6.89 -8.53 -0.07
CA PHE A 52 -5.56 -8.56 -0.68
C PHE A 52 -4.44 -8.13 0.27
N ALA A 53 -4.68 -7.14 1.13
CA ALA A 53 -3.72 -6.72 2.14
C ALA A 53 -3.38 -7.88 3.10
N SER A 54 -4.41 -8.63 3.52
CA SER A 54 -4.24 -9.83 4.35
C SER A 54 -3.49 -10.95 3.62
N ALA A 55 -3.75 -11.13 2.33
CA ALA A 55 -3.05 -12.13 1.51
C ALA A 55 -1.55 -11.79 1.35
N ILE A 56 -1.23 -10.53 1.06
CA ILE A 56 0.15 -10.04 1.01
C ILE A 56 0.85 -10.26 2.35
N ALA A 57 0.19 -9.88 3.45
CA ALA A 57 0.73 -10.05 4.79
C ALA A 57 1.00 -11.53 5.13
N THR A 58 0.05 -12.40 4.78
CA THR A 58 0.18 -13.86 4.98
C THR A 58 1.34 -14.42 4.19
N GLY A 59 1.45 -14.07 2.89
CA GLY A 59 2.56 -14.50 2.06
C GLY A 59 3.90 -14.04 2.63
N ALA A 60 4.06 -12.74 2.88
CA ALA A 60 5.33 -12.16 3.30
C ALA A 60 5.81 -12.68 4.67
N THR A 61 4.89 -12.85 5.62
CA THR A 61 5.24 -13.42 6.93
C THR A 61 5.58 -14.90 6.85
N SER A 62 5.00 -15.65 5.90
CA SER A 62 5.32 -17.06 5.69
C SER A 62 6.73 -17.32 5.15
N THR A 63 7.38 -16.30 4.59
CA THR A 63 8.76 -16.36 4.07
C THR A 63 9.75 -15.47 4.83
N GLY A 64 9.27 -14.78 5.87
CA GLY A 64 10.09 -14.26 6.96
C GLY A 64 10.24 -12.75 7.06
N ALA A 65 9.51 -11.95 6.28
CA ALA A 65 9.47 -10.50 6.49
C ALA A 65 8.42 -10.10 7.54
N HIS A 66 8.69 -9.03 8.28
CA HIS A 66 7.72 -8.38 9.14
C HIS A 66 6.88 -7.40 8.32
N VAL A 67 5.57 -7.43 8.51
CA VAL A 67 4.60 -6.66 7.72
C VAL A 67 3.93 -5.63 8.61
N TYR A 68 4.12 -4.36 8.28
CA TYR A 68 3.50 -3.24 8.97
C TYR A 68 2.26 -2.80 8.21
N MET A 69 1.10 -2.83 8.87
CA MET A 69 -0.19 -2.48 8.28
C MET A 69 -0.45 -0.99 8.51
N LEU A 70 -0.33 -0.19 7.45
CA LEU A 70 -0.58 1.25 7.49
C LEU A 70 -2.08 1.57 7.52
N GLY A 71 -2.92 0.63 7.07
CA GLY A 71 -4.36 0.81 6.96
C GLY A 71 -4.77 1.57 5.69
N VAL A 72 -5.92 2.24 5.76
CA VAL A 72 -6.40 3.08 4.66
C VAL A 72 -5.52 4.32 4.55
N CYS A 73 -4.87 4.51 3.40
CA CYS A 73 -3.96 5.64 3.19
C CYS A 73 -3.84 6.00 1.70
N ALA A 74 -3.47 7.24 1.40
CA ALA A 74 -3.15 7.61 0.02
C ALA A 74 -1.86 6.91 -0.45
N THR A 75 -1.73 6.58 -1.74
CA THR A 75 -0.50 5.97 -2.28
C THR A 75 0.78 6.76 -1.97
N PRO A 76 0.78 8.12 -2.02
CA PRO A 76 1.95 8.90 -1.60
C PRO A 76 2.31 8.74 -0.12
N ALA A 77 1.33 8.46 0.76
CA ALA A 77 1.60 8.21 2.18
C ALA A 77 2.36 6.90 2.37
N LEU A 78 2.02 5.84 1.61
CA LEU A 78 2.79 4.60 1.58
C LEU A 78 4.22 4.86 1.07
N ALA A 79 4.37 5.53 -0.08
CA ALA A 79 5.68 5.82 -0.65
C ALA A 79 6.58 6.64 0.29
N TYR A 80 6.00 7.65 0.97
CA TYR A 80 6.66 8.39 2.03
C TYR A 80 7.09 7.47 3.18
N THR A 81 6.17 6.63 3.66
CA THR A 81 6.43 5.72 4.78
C THR A 81 7.59 4.77 4.48
N VAL A 82 7.64 4.22 3.26
CA VAL A 82 8.75 3.37 2.81
C VAL A 82 10.06 4.17 2.80
N SER A 83 10.09 5.31 2.12
CA SER A 83 11.34 6.07 1.90
C SER A 83 11.91 6.78 3.14
N LYS A 84 11.09 6.99 4.19
CA LYS A 84 11.49 7.68 5.43
C LYS A 84 11.51 6.78 6.65
N GLY A 85 10.92 5.59 6.57
CA GLY A 85 10.92 4.59 7.62
C GLY A 85 12.04 3.56 7.45
N ASP A 86 12.05 2.58 8.35
CA ASP A 86 12.94 1.42 8.28
C ASP A 86 12.24 0.27 7.53
N PHE A 87 11.97 0.49 6.24
CA PHE A 87 11.27 -0.46 5.37
C PHE A 87 12.07 -0.73 4.09
N GLU A 88 12.22 -2.00 3.74
CA GLU A 88 12.91 -2.40 2.51
C GLU A 88 12.00 -2.36 1.27
N GLY A 89 10.70 -2.20 1.48
CA GLY A 89 9.71 -2.05 0.43
C GLY A 89 8.29 -1.92 0.97
N GLY A 90 7.34 -1.81 0.06
CA GLY A 90 5.93 -1.78 0.44
C GLY A 90 4.97 -2.11 -0.69
N VAL A 91 3.72 -2.38 -0.33
CA VAL A 91 2.65 -2.69 -1.29
C VAL A 91 1.45 -1.79 -1.05
N MET A 92 1.04 -1.05 -2.09
CA MET A 92 -0.23 -0.32 -2.11
C MET A 92 -1.31 -1.19 -2.77
N ILE A 93 -2.39 -1.44 -2.04
CA ILE A 93 -3.59 -2.11 -2.55
C ILE A 93 -4.56 -1.05 -3.08
N SER A 94 -4.57 -0.84 -4.39
CA SER A 94 -5.49 0.10 -5.05
C SER A 94 -5.45 -0.01 -6.57
N ALA A 95 -6.62 0.16 -7.21
CA ALA A 95 -6.72 0.44 -8.65
C ALA A 95 -6.91 1.93 -8.98
N SER A 96 -6.63 2.84 -8.04
CA SER A 96 -6.73 4.30 -8.21
C SER A 96 -8.16 4.73 -8.61
N HIS A 97 -8.35 5.26 -9.81
CA HIS A 97 -9.63 5.80 -10.30
C HIS A 97 -10.57 4.75 -10.90
N ASN A 98 -10.13 3.50 -11.03
CA ASN A 98 -10.95 2.44 -11.62
C ASN A 98 -12.22 2.16 -10.78
N PRO A 99 -13.29 1.61 -11.38
CA PRO A 99 -14.49 1.17 -10.65
C PRO A 99 -14.17 0.20 -9.51
N PHE A 100 -15.01 0.14 -8.48
CA PHE A 100 -14.72 -0.59 -7.22
C PHE A 100 -14.44 -2.11 -7.38
N ASN A 101 -14.92 -2.71 -8.48
CA ASN A 101 -14.67 -4.12 -8.79
C ASN A 101 -13.21 -4.40 -9.17
N ASP A 102 -12.52 -3.41 -9.74
CA ASP A 102 -11.08 -3.50 -9.98
C ASP A 102 -10.30 -3.32 -8.68
N ASN A 103 -9.17 -4.01 -8.54
CA ASN A 103 -8.16 -3.67 -7.56
C ASN A 103 -6.75 -3.84 -8.16
N GLY A 104 -5.72 -3.52 -7.39
CA GLY A 104 -4.36 -3.64 -7.85
C GLY A 104 -3.34 -3.74 -6.74
N LEU A 105 -2.18 -4.29 -7.08
CA LEU A 105 -1.01 -4.44 -6.21
C LEU A 105 0.12 -3.60 -6.81
N LYS A 106 0.47 -2.49 -6.16
CA LYS A 106 1.61 -1.66 -6.57
C LYS A 106 2.76 -1.88 -5.60
N VAL A 107 3.89 -2.34 -6.11
CA VAL A 107 5.05 -2.67 -5.28
C VAL A 107 6.08 -1.55 -5.34
N PHE A 108 6.57 -1.15 -4.17
CA PHE A 108 7.54 -0.08 -3.97
C PHE A 108 8.83 -0.65 -3.40
N ALA A 109 9.97 -0.17 -3.91
CA ALA A 109 11.29 -0.43 -3.36
C ALA A 109 11.57 0.50 -2.15
N SER A 110 12.64 0.22 -1.39
CA SER A 110 13.05 0.96 -0.19
C SER A 110 13.22 2.47 -0.37
N ASN A 111 13.45 2.95 -1.60
CA ASN A 111 13.52 4.38 -1.91
C ASN A 111 12.14 5.05 -2.09
N GLY A 112 11.03 4.32 -1.90
CA GLY A 112 9.66 4.81 -2.10
C GLY A 112 9.25 4.95 -3.57
N MET A 113 10.08 4.48 -4.51
CA MET A 113 9.75 4.41 -5.94
C MET A 113 9.24 3.02 -6.30
N LYS A 114 8.67 2.88 -7.50
CA LYS A 114 8.30 1.56 -8.03
C LYS A 114 9.53 0.66 -8.13
N ILE A 115 9.30 -0.64 -7.94
CA ILE A 115 10.32 -1.65 -8.19
C ILE A 115 10.79 -1.63 -9.66
N PRO A 116 12.05 -2.01 -9.93
CA PRO A 116 12.55 -2.11 -11.29
C PRO A 116 11.90 -3.30 -12.04
N ASN A 117 11.87 -3.22 -13.37
CA ASN A 117 11.24 -4.24 -14.22
C ASN A 117 11.83 -5.64 -14.02
N GLU A 118 13.13 -5.73 -13.71
CA GLU A 118 13.80 -6.99 -13.42
C GLU A 118 13.13 -7.71 -12.24
N LEU A 119 12.80 -6.96 -11.19
CA LEU A 119 12.12 -7.50 -10.01
C LEU A 119 10.64 -7.82 -10.29
N GLU A 120 9.97 -7.05 -11.17
CA GLU A 120 8.63 -7.40 -11.64
C GLU A 120 8.64 -8.79 -12.31
N LEU A 121 9.59 -9.03 -13.22
CA LEU A 121 9.72 -10.31 -13.93
C LEU A 121 10.02 -11.48 -13.00
N GLU A 122 10.88 -11.29 -11.98
CA GLU A 122 11.13 -12.33 -10.99
C GLU A 122 9.88 -12.72 -10.19
N ILE A 123 9.08 -11.72 -9.79
CA ILE A 123 7.79 -11.95 -9.13
C ILE A 123 6.84 -12.72 -10.06
N GLU A 124 6.80 -12.39 -11.36
CA GLU A 124 5.98 -13.11 -12.35
C GLU A 124 6.41 -14.57 -12.49
N SER A 125 7.73 -14.84 -12.61
CA SER A 125 8.25 -16.20 -12.65
C SER A 125 7.91 -16.99 -11.38
N TYR A 126 7.89 -16.36 -10.21
CA TYR A 126 7.42 -17.01 -8.99
C TYR A 126 5.90 -17.27 -9.01
N ILE A 127 5.11 -16.31 -9.51
CA ILE A 127 3.66 -16.49 -9.68
C ILE A 127 3.36 -17.70 -10.58
N ASP A 128 4.13 -17.86 -11.65
CA ASP A 128 4.01 -18.96 -12.60
C ASP A 128 4.63 -20.29 -12.12
N GLY A 129 5.33 -20.28 -10.99
CA GLY A 129 5.95 -21.47 -10.40
C GLY A 129 7.24 -21.91 -11.11
N GLU A 130 7.86 -21.01 -11.89
CA GLU A 130 9.13 -21.25 -12.57
C GLU A 130 10.31 -21.21 -11.60
N ILE A 131 10.16 -20.49 -10.49
CA ILE A 131 11.13 -20.42 -9.39
C ILE A 131 10.48 -20.86 -8.08
N ALA A 132 11.29 -21.44 -7.20
CA ALA A 132 10.91 -21.83 -5.85
C ALA A 132 11.60 -20.92 -4.83
N ILE A 133 10.92 -20.65 -3.72
CA ILE A 133 11.45 -19.89 -2.58
C ILE A 133 11.28 -20.70 -1.31
N ASP A 134 12.20 -20.52 -0.36
CA ASP A 134 12.13 -21.18 0.94
C ASP A 134 11.07 -20.53 1.83
N VAL A 135 10.32 -21.36 2.56
CA VAL A 135 9.42 -20.90 3.62
C VAL A 135 10.18 -20.69 4.92
N ALA A 136 9.72 -19.73 5.72
CA ALA A 136 10.22 -19.50 7.06
C ALA A 136 9.58 -20.46 8.07
N THR A 137 10.34 -20.90 9.07
CA THR A 137 9.85 -21.77 10.14
C THR A 137 10.33 -21.32 11.51
N GLY A 138 9.63 -21.72 12.57
CA GLY A 138 10.02 -21.41 13.94
C GLY A 138 10.17 -19.90 14.18
N ALA A 139 11.32 -19.49 14.71
CA ALA A 139 11.61 -18.10 15.03
C ALA A 139 11.86 -17.20 13.81
N GLU A 140 11.96 -17.77 12.60
CA GLU A 140 12.13 -16.99 11.37
C GLU A 140 10.81 -16.52 10.75
N ILE A 141 9.66 -16.99 11.26
CA ILE A 141 8.34 -16.57 10.76
C ILE A 141 8.15 -15.07 11.05
N GLY A 142 7.74 -14.34 10.01
CA GLY A 142 7.48 -12.91 10.11
C GLY A 142 6.28 -12.58 10.99
N GLN A 143 6.14 -11.31 11.34
CA GLN A 143 5.04 -10.82 12.19
C GLN A 143 4.23 -9.78 11.43
N VAL A 144 2.93 -9.72 11.71
CA VAL A 144 2.07 -8.62 11.27
C VAL A 144 1.94 -7.63 12.42
N ILE A 145 2.15 -6.35 12.14
CA ILE A 145 2.20 -5.26 13.11
C ILE A 145 1.28 -4.14 12.63
N GLU A 146 0.33 -3.71 13.45
CA GLU A 146 -0.49 -2.53 13.15
C GLU A 146 0.35 -1.25 13.28
N TYR A 147 0.28 -0.36 12.28
CA TYR A 147 1.18 0.78 12.14
C TYR A 147 0.45 2.05 11.67
N HIS A 148 -0.62 2.43 12.37
CA HIS A 148 -1.38 3.64 12.06
C HIS A 148 -0.56 4.93 12.24
N GLU A 149 0.46 4.92 13.10
CA GLU A 149 1.35 6.06 13.32
C GLU A 149 2.14 6.48 12.07
N GLY A 150 2.30 5.60 11.07
CA GLY A 150 2.92 5.96 9.79
C GLY A 150 2.13 7.03 9.04
N LEU A 151 0.80 7.00 9.12
CA LEU A 151 -0.06 7.98 8.46
C LEU A 151 0.08 9.36 9.12
N GLU A 152 0.18 9.41 10.44
CA GLU A 152 0.40 10.64 11.19
C GLU A 152 1.74 11.29 10.81
N LYS A 153 2.82 10.49 10.70
CA LYS A 153 4.14 10.98 10.27
C LYS A 153 4.08 11.59 8.85
N TYR A 154 3.34 10.97 7.93
CA TYR A 154 3.14 11.52 6.59
C TYR A 154 2.40 12.86 6.62
N LEU A 155 1.36 12.99 7.43
CA LEU A 155 0.56 14.21 7.50
C LEU A 155 1.34 15.36 8.13
N SER A 156 2.05 15.11 9.23
CA SER A 156 2.95 16.11 9.82
C SER A 156 4.03 16.57 8.83
N TYR A 157 4.56 15.66 8.01
CA TYR A 157 5.47 16.04 6.94
C TYR A 157 4.79 16.92 5.89
N ALA A 158 3.63 16.52 5.38
CA ALA A 158 2.91 17.27 4.35
C ALA A 158 2.51 18.68 4.82
N GLU A 159 2.06 18.81 6.07
CA GLU A 159 1.78 20.08 6.72
C GLU A 159 3.03 20.93 6.90
N GLY A 160 4.15 20.32 7.30
CA GLY A 160 5.44 21.00 7.44
C GLY A 160 6.01 21.56 6.14
N LEU A 161 5.48 21.19 4.97
CA LEU A 161 5.83 21.80 3.68
C LEU A 161 5.09 23.12 3.41
N ILE A 162 4.09 23.46 4.22
CA ILE A 162 3.21 24.60 4.00
C ILE A 162 3.55 25.69 5.02
N ASP A 163 4.09 26.80 4.53
CA ASP A 163 4.44 27.98 5.36
C ASP A 163 3.27 28.99 5.45
N ALA A 164 2.03 28.49 5.46
CA ALA A 164 0.83 29.31 5.43
C ALA A 164 -0.33 28.68 6.19
N ARG A 165 -1.19 29.53 6.72
CA ARG A 165 -2.48 29.18 7.28
C ARG A 165 -3.57 29.33 6.23
N PHE A 166 -4.63 28.53 6.37
CA PHE A 166 -5.85 28.58 5.57
C PHE A 166 -7.01 29.24 6.32
N ASP A 167 -6.71 29.98 7.41
CA ASP A 167 -7.70 30.68 8.21
C ASP A 167 -8.58 31.60 7.33
N GLY A 168 -9.90 31.47 7.46
CA GLY A 168 -10.87 32.25 6.68
C GLY A 168 -11.18 31.71 5.28
N LEU A 169 -10.47 30.67 4.79
CA LEU A 169 -10.81 30.00 3.53
C LEU A 169 -11.96 29.02 3.73
N ASN A 170 -12.86 28.94 2.74
CA ASN A 170 -13.89 27.91 2.66
C ASN A 170 -13.50 26.93 1.55
N ILE A 171 -13.25 25.68 1.90
CA ILE A 171 -12.71 24.66 0.99
C ILE A 171 -13.70 23.49 0.93
N VAL A 172 -14.07 23.09 -0.29
CA VAL A 172 -14.86 21.88 -0.52
C VAL A 172 -13.92 20.77 -0.97
N LEU A 173 -13.99 19.62 -0.30
CA LEU A 173 -13.21 18.43 -0.64
C LEU A 173 -14.15 17.32 -1.10
N ASP A 174 -13.97 16.84 -2.33
CA ASP A 174 -14.53 15.56 -2.76
C ASP A 174 -13.47 14.47 -2.54
N LEU A 175 -13.74 13.57 -1.59
CA LEU A 175 -12.81 12.51 -1.22
C LEU A 175 -13.03 11.22 -2.02
N ALA A 176 -13.96 11.24 -2.98
CA ALA A 176 -14.30 10.16 -3.90
C ALA A 176 -14.62 8.81 -3.21
N ASN A 177 -15.03 8.83 -1.94
CA ASN A 177 -15.12 7.63 -1.08
C ASN A 177 -13.83 6.78 -1.15
N GLY A 178 -12.69 7.44 -1.35
CA GLY A 178 -11.38 6.83 -1.57
C GLY A 178 -10.47 6.95 -0.36
N SER A 179 -9.18 6.69 -0.55
CA SER A 179 -8.20 6.73 0.55
C SER A 179 -8.00 8.09 1.20
N ALA A 180 -8.33 9.19 0.51
CA ALA A 180 -8.24 10.54 1.08
C ALA A 180 -9.19 10.77 2.27
N THR A 181 -10.21 9.93 2.43
CA THR A 181 -11.12 9.89 3.60
C THR A 181 -10.38 9.66 4.91
N SER A 182 -9.20 9.02 4.87
CA SER A 182 -8.36 8.79 6.05
C SER A 182 -7.65 10.03 6.59
N SER A 183 -7.52 11.11 5.80
CA SER A 183 -6.58 12.18 6.16
C SER A 183 -6.90 13.58 5.68
N ALA A 184 -7.55 13.75 4.53
CA ALA A 184 -7.62 15.05 3.86
C ALA A 184 -8.42 16.09 4.65
N GLU A 185 -9.60 15.74 5.16
CA GLU A 185 -10.40 16.68 5.95
C GLU A 185 -9.63 17.19 7.17
N ARG A 186 -8.97 16.29 7.90
CA ARG A 186 -8.17 16.62 9.08
C ARG A 186 -7.04 17.58 8.71
N ALA A 187 -6.22 17.25 7.71
CA ALA A 187 -5.08 18.08 7.30
C ALA A 187 -5.48 19.52 6.94
N PHE A 188 -6.58 19.70 6.19
CA PHE A 188 -7.04 21.04 5.82
C PHE A 188 -7.64 21.81 7.01
N LYS A 189 -8.33 21.13 7.93
CA LYS A 189 -8.83 21.75 9.17
C LYS A 189 -7.70 22.15 10.10
N GLU A 190 -6.67 21.31 10.23
CA GLU A 190 -5.49 21.60 11.04
C GLU A 190 -4.75 22.84 10.52
N LEU A 191 -4.75 23.07 9.21
CA LEU A 191 -4.27 24.31 8.57
C LEU A 191 -5.22 25.52 8.71
N GLY A 192 -6.42 25.36 9.27
CA GLY A 192 -7.34 26.46 9.61
C GLY A 192 -8.50 26.70 8.65
N ALA A 193 -8.64 25.86 7.62
CA ALA A 193 -9.72 26.02 6.66
C ALA A 193 -11.09 25.65 7.26
N ASN A 194 -12.15 26.32 6.79
CA ASN A 194 -13.52 25.84 6.93
C ASN A 194 -13.78 24.80 5.83
N VAL A 195 -13.83 23.53 6.20
CA VAL A 195 -13.91 22.41 5.25
C VAL A 195 -15.32 21.86 5.16
N THR A 196 -15.82 21.70 3.94
CA THR A 196 -17.03 20.92 3.60
C THR A 196 -16.62 19.67 2.82
N VAL A 197 -17.01 18.49 3.29
CA VAL A 197 -16.66 17.21 2.66
C VAL A 197 -17.81 16.65 1.83
N MET A 198 -17.49 16.17 0.64
CA MET A 198 -18.31 15.35 -0.23
C MET A 198 -17.65 13.97 -0.38
N HIS A 199 -18.47 12.91 -0.48
CA HIS A 199 -18.01 11.53 -0.61
C HIS A 199 -16.92 11.16 0.41
N GLY A 200 -17.18 11.50 1.69
CA GLY A 200 -16.28 11.26 2.82
C GLY A 200 -16.54 9.95 3.58
N ASN A 201 -17.56 9.18 3.18
CA ASN A 201 -18.06 8.01 3.91
C ASN A 201 -18.04 6.79 2.96
N PRO A 202 -16.88 6.13 2.84
CA PRO A 202 -16.68 5.01 1.94
C PRO A 202 -17.44 3.75 2.35
#